data_AF-A0A1G6DPX0-F1
#
_entry.id   AF-A0A1G6DPX0-F1
#
_cell.length_a   1.000
_cell.length_b   1.000
_cell.length_c   1.000
_cell.angle_alpha   90.00
_cell.angle_beta   90.00
_cell.angle_gamma   90.00
#
_symmetry.space_group_name_H-M   'P 1'
#
loop_
_entity.id
_entity.type
_entity.pdbx_description
1 polymer ?
#
loop_
_entity_poly.entity_id
_entity_poly.type
_entity_poly.pdbx_seq_one_letter_code
_entity_poly.pdbx_strand_id
1 'polypeptide(L)'
;MYGIFMEAWVIFKQYGGNGYLLVLFLASMLYLLIAEKDMRKKLVMAVAPLIVLVGFFIPVTRIAYVAKIPDGGDTYYRILWLIPMSAIIAYAGCKLFMEHKRIGLVVVSALIILSGSLVYKNEYVKDAENVYHIPQVVIDVCDEISPEEGEPRVRAVFPEEFIHFVRQYDTNILMPYGRDVIHNDYYNAVYVAFQKPEVINAEELLEATRQAQCNYIVMYKDRQIDVKLEDMGLELVNMVGGYNIYKDPEIAQ
;
A
#
# COMPACT_ATOMS: atom_id res chain seq x y z
N MET A 1 -29.33 10.42 4.15
CA MET A 1 -28.76 9.35 5.01
C MET A 1 -28.62 8.01 4.29
N TYR A 2 -29.52 7.64 3.36
CA TYR A 2 -29.41 6.41 2.56
C TYR A 2 -28.08 6.27 1.80
N GLY A 3 -27.57 7.35 1.17
CA GLY A 3 -26.28 7.35 0.48
C GLY A 3 -25.10 6.96 1.39
N ILE A 4 -25.01 7.57 2.59
CA ILE A 4 -23.93 7.30 3.56
C ILE A 4 -23.96 5.85 4.04
N PHE A 5 -25.15 5.29 4.24
CA PHE A 5 -25.30 3.87 4.60
C PHE A 5 -24.83 2.96 3.46
N MET A 6 -25.22 3.26 2.21
CA MET A 6 -24.77 2.48 1.05
C MET A 6 -23.26 2.54 0.85
N GLU A 7 -22.63 3.69 1.10
CA GLU A 7 -21.18 3.81 1.09
C GLU A 7 -20.53 2.97 2.20
N ALA A 8 -21.07 2.97 3.43
CA ALA A 8 -20.60 2.09 4.50
C ALA A 8 -20.74 0.60 4.11
N TRP A 9 -21.84 0.23 3.45
CA TRP A 9 -22.04 -1.12 2.92
C TRP A 9 -20.99 -1.52 1.88
N VAL A 10 -20.67 -0.62 0.94
CA VAL A 10 -19.60 -0.86 -0.05
C VAL A 10 -18.25 -1.05 0.64
N ILE A 11 -17.91 -0.18 1.60
CA ILE A 11 -16.68 -0.28 2.37
C ILE A 11 -16.61 -1.62 3.13
N PHE A 12 -17.70 -2.03 3.78
CA PHE A 12 -17.77 -3.30 4.50
C PHE A 12 -17.58 -4.51 3.59
N LYS A 13 -18.19 -4.48 2.39
CA LYS A 13 -18.03 -5.54 1.39
C LYS A 13 -16.58 -5.63 0.91
N GLN A 14 -15.94 -4.49 0.62
CA GLN A 14 -14.54 -4.45 0.21
C GLN A 14 -13.61 -4.95 1.34
N TYR A 15 -13.89 -4.56 2.58
CA TYR A 15 -13.15 -5.03 3.75
C TYR A 15 -13.21 -6.56 3.91
N GLY A 16 -14.37 -7.16 3.64
CA GLY A 16 -14.58 -8.61 3.72
C GLY A 16 -13.98 -9.43 2.58
N GLY A 17 -13.46 -8.81 1.52
CA GLY A 17 -12.91 -9.51 0.34
C GLY A 17 -13.92 -10.45 -0.31
N ASN A 18 -13.62 -11.76 -0.33
CA ASN A 18 -14.53 -12.79 -0.86
C ASN A 18 -15.78 -13.04 0.02
N GLY A 19 -15.82 -12.45 1.22
CA GLY A 19 -16.96 -12.49 2.15
C GLY A 19 -17.07 -13.74 3.02
N TYR A 20 -16.38 -14.85 2.71
CA TYR A 20 -16.53 -16.10 3.46
C TYR A 20 -16.03 -16.00 4.90
N LEU A 21 -14.84 -15.39 5.10
CA LEU A 21 -14.32 -15.12 6.44
C LEU A 21 -15.22 -14.18 7.24
N LEU A 22 -15.86 -13.23 6.55
CA LEU A 22 -16.78 -12.28 7.16
C LEU A 22 -18.07 -12.97 7.63
N VAL A 23 -18.62 -13.90 6.84
CA VAL A 23 -19.75 -14.75 7.24
C VAL A 23 -19.37 -15.63 8.43
N LEU A 24 -18.20 -16.25 8.40
CA LEU A 24 -17.70 -17.08 9.52
C LEU A 24 -17.54 -16.25 10.80
N PHE A 25 -17.03 -15.02 10.70
CA PHE A 25 -16.96 -14.06 11.79
C PHE A 25 -18.35 -13.74 12.35
N LEU A 26 -19.31 -13.36 11.49
CA LEU A 26 -20.66 -13.01 11.93
C LEU A 26 -21.35 -14.19 12.62
N ALA A 27 -21.24 -15.40 12.06
CA ALA A 27 -21.77 -16.61 12.67
C ALA A 27 -21.13 -16.89 14.04
N SER A 28 -19.81 -16.74 14.15
CA SER A 28 -19.06 -16.90 15.39
C SER A 28 -19.49 -15.90 16.46
N MET A 29 -19.63 -14.62 16.07
CA MET A 29 -20.08 -13.55 16.96
C MET A 29 -21.51 -13.79 17.46
N LEU A 30 -22.44 -14.13 16.56
CA LEU A 30 -23.84 -14.45 16.92
C LEU A 30 -23.93 -15.67 17.84
N TYR A 31 -23.15 -16.72 17.57
CA TYR A 31 -23.04 -17.87 18.44
C TYR A 31 -22.58 -17.47 19.85
N LEU A 32 -21.54 -16.65 19.98
CA LEU A 32 -21.04 -16.20 21.27
C LEU A 32 -22.02 -15.29 22.02
N LEU A 33 -22.86 -14.50 21.33
CA LEU A 33 -23.93 -13.73 21.97
C LEU A 33 -24.94 -14.62 22.71
N ILE A 34 -25.12 -15.87 22.27
CA ILE A 34 -26.10 -16.79 22.84
C ILE A 34 -25.41 -17.77 23.80
N ALA A 35 -24.27 -18.35 23.39
CA ALA A 35 -23.61 -19.43 24.10
C ALA A 35 -22.67 -18.95 25.22
N GLU A 36 -22.12 -17.73 25.15
CA GLU A 36 -21.22 -17.23 26.18
C GLU A 36 -21.98 -16.76 27.43
N LYS A 37 -21.63 -17.36 28.57
CA LYS A 37 -22.23 -17.08 29.87
C LYS A 37 -21.36 -16.13 30.70
N ASP A 38 -20.04 -16.15 30.51
CA ASP A 38 -19.15 -15.18 31.16
C ASP A 38 -19.33 -13.82 30.50
N MET A 39 -19.94 -12.89 31.24
CA MET A 39 -20.25 -11.55 30.74
C MET A 39 -19.00 -10.80 30.25
N ARG A 40 -17.83 -10.99 30.89
CA ARG A 40 -16.61 -10.29 30.48
C ARG A 40 -16.14 -10.78 29.11
N LYS A 41 -16.15 -12.10 28.90
CA LYS A 41 -15.78 -12.69 27.61
C LYS A 41 -16.80 -12.35 26.53
N LYS A 42 -18.09 -12.41 26.86
CA LYS A 42 -19.18 -12.01 25.96
C LYS A 42 -19.06 -10.55 25.56
N LEU A 43 -18.72 -9.67 26.51
CA LEU A 43 -18.55 -8.25 26.26
C LEU A 43 -17.46 -8.00 25.21
N VAL A 44 -16.28 -8.59 25.40
CA VAL A 44 -15.12 -8.38 24.53
C VAL A 44 -15.26 -9.08 23.18
N MET A 45 -15.77 -10.32 23.15
CA MET A 45 -15.77 -11.16 21.94
C MET A 45 -17.05 -11.05 21.10
N ALA A 46 -18.11 -10.44 21.63
CA ALA A 46 -19.39 -10.42 20.93
C ALA A 46 -20.11 -9.07 21.02
N VAL A 47 -20.31 -8.53 22.22
CA VAL A 47 -21.10 -7.30 22.39
C VAL A 47 -20.36 -6.06 21.88
N ALA A 48 -19.10 -5.85 22.26
CA ALA A 48 -18.31 -4.72 21.78
C ALA A 48 -18.09 -4.77 20.26
N PRO A 49 -17.70 -5.92 19.66
CA PRO A 49 -17.70 -6.12 18.21
C PRO A 49 -19.03 -5.76 17.53
N LEU A 50 -20.16 -6.19 18.10
CA LEU A 50 -21.49 -5.86 17.59
C LEU A 50 -21.78 -4.36 17.67
N ILE A 51 -21.42 -3.70 18.79
CA ILE A 51 -21.57 -2.24 18.94
C ILE A 51 -20.74 -1.50 17.89
N VAL A 52 -19.49 -1.93 17.66
CA VAL A 52 -18.63 -1.35 16.61
C VAL A 52 -19.25 -1.55 15.25
N LEU A 53 -19.76 -2.76 14.94
CA LEU A 53 -20.38 -3.06 13.66
C LEU A 53 -21.67 -2.25 13.44
N VAL A 54 -22.53 -2.15 14.44
CA VAL A 54 -23.74 -1.31 14.38
C VAL A 54 -23.35 0.16 14.23
N GLY A 55 -22.39 0.63 15.02
CA GLY A 55 -21.84 1.99 14.95
C GLY A 55 -21.30 2.33 13.57
N PHE A 56 -20.61 1.38 12.92
CA PHE A 56 -20.07 1.53 11.57
C PHE A 56 -21.16 1.77 10.51
N PHE A 57 -22.34 1.14 10.66
CA PHE A 57 -23.46 1.36 9.73
C PHE A 57 -24.31 2.59 10.07
N ILE A 58 -24.16 3.18 11.26
CA ILE A 58 -24.87 4.40 11.64
C ILE A 58 -24.23 5.61 10.93
N PRO A 59 -24.97 6.36 10.08
CA PRO A 59 -24.41 7.48 9.32
C PRO A 59 -23.78 8.57 10.18
N VAL A 60 -24.29 8.79 11.39
CA VAL A 60 -23.76 9.79 12.33
C VAL A 60 -22.32 9.49 12.73
N THR A 61 -21.98 8.21 12.94
CA THR A 61 -20.62 7.79 13.26
C THR A 61 -19.65 8.17 12.15
N ARG A 62 -20.06 7.98 10.89
CA ARG A 62 -19.24 8.35 9.73
C ARG A 62 -19.07 9.86 9.60
N ILE A 63 -20.15 10.62 9.75
CA ILE A 63 -20.09 12.09 9.72
C ILE A 63 -19.12 12.61 10.79
N ALA A 64 -19.21 12.08 12.02
CA ALA A 64 -18.32 12.46 13.10
C ALA A 64 -16.86 12.08 12.83
N TYR A 65 -16.62 10.87 12.29
CA TYR A 65 -15.28 10.39 11.95
C TYR A 65 -14.63 11.26 10.87
N VAL A 66 -15.34 11.49 9.75
CA VAL A 66 -14.84 12.31 8.62
C VAL A 66 -14.58 13.75 9.06
N ALA A 67 -15.40 14.31 9.95
CA ALA A 67 -15.21 15.66 10.45
C ALA A 67 -14.00 15.84 11.39
N LYS A 68 -13.45 14.76 11.96
CA LYS A 68 -12.41 14.81 12.99
C LYS A 68 -11.08 14.20 12.56
N ILE A 69 -11.07 13.33 11.55
CA ILE A 69 -9.88 12.58 11.14
C ILE A 69 -9.44 13.06 9.75
N PRO A 70 -8.17 13.48 9.59
CA PRO A 70 -7.59 13.76 8.28
C PRO A 70 -7.75 12.55 7.35
N ASP A 71 -8.16 12.80 6.10
CA ASP A 71 -8.49 11.74 5.13
C ASP A 71 -9.54 10.75 5.68
N GLY A 72 -10.45 11.25 6.52
CA GLY A 72 -11.44 10.44 7.23
C GLY A 72 -12.42 9.72 6.30
N GLY A 73 -12.61 10.24 5.08
CA GLY A 73 -13.40 9.58 4.03
C GLY A 73 -12.77 8.25 3.60
N ASP A 74 -11.47 8.28 3.28
CA ASP A 74 -10.73 7.14 2.77
C ASP A 74 -10.34 6.15 3.86
N THR A 75 -10.29 6.61 5.11
CA THR A 75 -9.83 5.81 6.25
C THR A 75 -10.95 5.31 7.15
N TYR A 76 -12.22 5.53 6.80
CA TYR A 76 -13.37 5.16 7.64
C TYR A 76 -13.42 3.65 7.97
N TYR A 77 -12.94 2.81 7.05
CA TYR A 77 -12.88 1.35 7.24
C TYR A 77 -12.04 0.94 8.45
N ARG A 78 -11.11 1.80 8.94
CA ARG A 78 -10.25 1.51 10.10
C ARG A 78 -11.03 1.28 11.39
N ILE A 79 -12.28 1.75 11.49
CA ILE A 79 -13.16 1.41 12.62
C ILE A 79 -13.33 -0.12 12.75
N LEU A 80 -13.36 -0.84 11.62
CA LEU A 80 -13.49 -2.30 11.60
C LEU A 80 -12.25 -3.00 12.17
N TRP A 81 -11.09 -2.34 12.26
CA TRP A 81 -9.88 -2.90 12.89
C TRP A 81 -10.01 -3.05 14.41
N LEU A 82 -10.96 -2.36 15.04
CA LEU A 82 -11.28 -2.56 16.45
C LEU A 82 -11.94 -3.91 16.73
N ILE A 83 -12.38 -4.62 15.68
CA ILE A 83 -13.03 -5.92 15.79
C ILE A 83 -11.96 -7.03 15.74
N PRO A 84 -11.74 -7.80 16.83
CA PRO A 84 -10.76 -8.88 16.84
C PRO A 84 -11.32 -10.14 16.16
N MET A 85 -11.62 -10.06 14.84
CA MET A 85 -12.34 -11.10 14.09
C MET A 85 -11.72 -12.49 14.21
N SER A 86 -10.38 -12.58 14.09
CA SER A 86 -9.64 -13.85 14.20
C SER A 86 -9.79 -14.49 15.58
N ALA A 87 -9.70 -13.70 16.65
CA ALA A 87 -9.87 -14.18 18.01
C ALA A 87 -11.31 -14.64 18.28
N ILE A 88 -12.30 -13.94 17.72
CA ILE A 88 -13.72 -14.28 17.84
C ILE A 88 -14.01 -15.63 17.17
N ILE A 89 -13.53 -15.83 15.94
CA ILE A 89 -13.67 -17.10 15.21
C ILE A 89 -13.01 -18.25 16.00
N ALA A 90 -11.76 -18.05 16.42
CA ALA A 90 -11.01 -19.07 17.15
C ALA A 90 -11.68 -19.42 18.49
N TYR A 91 -12.11 -18.43 19.26
CA TYR A 91 -12.78 -18.63 20.54
C TYR A 91 -14.14 -19.31 20.39
N ALA A 92 -14.94 -18.89 19.40
CA ALA A 92 -16.21 -19.54 19.08
C ALA A 92 -16.00 -21.02 18.72
N GLY A 93 -15.00 -21.33 17.89
CA GLY A 93 -14.61 -22.69 17.56
C GLY A 93 -14.22 -23.52 18.79
N CYS A 94 -13.33 -22.99 19.64
CA CYS A 94 -12.92 -23.64 20.89
C CYS A 94 -14.10 -23.93 21.82
N LYS A 95 -15.06 -23.01 21.90
CA LYS A 95 -16.24 -23.16 22.75
C LYS A 95 -17.25 -24.15 22.16
N LEU A 96 -17.48 -24.11 20.85
CA LEU A 96 -18.38 -25.03 20.14
C LEU A 96 -17.89 -26.49 20.22
N PHE A 97 -16.58 -26.69 20.12
CA PHE A 97 -15.95 -28.01 20.11
C PHE A 97 -15.23 -28.34 21.42
N MET A 98 -15.67 -27.78 22.55
CA MET A 98 -14.99 -27.94 23.84
C MET A 98 -14.83 -29.42 24.25
N GLU A 99 -15.82 -30.25 23.93
CA GLU A 99 -15.84 -31.69 24.19
C GLU A 99 -15.10 -32.52 23.12
N HIS A 100 -14.91 -31.96 21.91
CA HIS A 100 -14.32 -32.64 20.76
C HIS A 100 -13.20 -31.83 20.11
N LYS A 101 -12.23 -31.40 20.92
CA LYS A 101 -11.18 -30.43 20.53
C LYS A 101 -10.43 -30.78 19.25
N ARG A 102 -10.12 -32.06 19.01
CA ARG A 102 -9.41 -32.51 17.79
C ARG A 102 -10.26 -32.31 16.54
N ILE A 103 -11.56 -32.62 16.62
CA ILE A 103 -12.50 -32.41 15.52
C ILE A 103 -12.65 -30.91 15.29
N GLY A 104 -12.83 -30.13 16.37
CA GLY A 104 -12.92 -28.68 16.29
C GLY A 104 -11.71 -28.03 15.63
N LEU A 105 -10.50 -28.45 15.99
CA LEU A 105 -9.27 -27.97 15.35
C LEU A 105 -9.32 -28.20 13.83
N VAL A 106 -9.58 -29.44 13.40
CA VAL A 106 -9.62 -29.79 11.97
C VAL A 106 -10.70 -28.99 11.24
N VAL A 107 -11.92 -28.93 11.78
CA VAL A 107 -13.06 -28.26 11.14
C VAL A 107 -12.86 -26.75 11.05
N VAL A 108 -12.45 -26.10 12.15
CA VAL A 108 -12.26 -24.64 12.19
C VAL A 108 -11.09 -24.24 11.30
N SER A 109 -9.98 -24.98 11.32
CA SER A 109 -8.86 -24.74 10.41
C SER A 109 -9.27 -24.90 8.94
N ALA A 110 -10.03 -25.95 8.60
CA ALA A 110 -10.53 -26.14 7.25
C ALA A 110 -11.43 -24.98 6.79
N LEU A 111 -12.34 -24.51 7.65
CA LEU A 111 -13.20 -23.36 7.35
C LEU A 111 -12.39 -22.08 7.09
N ILE A 112 -11.36 -21.81 7.90
CA ILE A 112 -10.51 -20.63 7.70
C ILE A 112 -9.73 -20.75 6.39
N ILE A 113 -9.10 -21.91 6.12
CA ILE A 113 -8.30 -22.15 4.92
C ILE A 113 -9.16 -22.01 3.65
N LEU A 114 -10.34 -22.62 3.65
CA LEU A 114 -11.26 -22.58 2.50
C LEU A 114 -11.92 -21.20 2.31
N SER A 115 -11.95 -20.37 3.37
CA SER A 115 -12.51 -19.02 3.30
C SER A 115 -11.51 -17.97 2.85
N GLY A 116 -10.21 -18.28 2.77
CA GLY A 116 -9.14 -17.34 2.44
C GLY A 116 -8.44 -17.62 1.11
N SER A 117 -7.47 -16.78 0.77
CA SER A 117 -6.50 -17.02 -0.29
C SER A 117 -5.08 -17.08 0.28
N LEU A 118 -4.18 -17.83 -0.39
CA LEU A 118 -2.80 -17.92 0.04
C LEU A 118 -2.04 -16.66 -0.38
N VAL A 119 -1.55 -15.89 0.60
CA VAL A 119 -0.82 -14.63 0.37
C VAL A 119 0.39 -14.82 -0.54
N TYR A 120 1.08 -15.96 -0.43
CA TYR A 120 2.24 -16.30 -1.26
C TYR A 120 1.94 -16.54 -2.75
N LYS A 121 0.66 -16.57 -3.16
CA LYS A 121 0.29 -16.58 -4.60
C LYS A 121 0.26 -15.19 -5.22
N ASN A 122 0.43 -14.14 -4.41
CA ASN A 122 0.46 -12.78 -4.89
C ASN A 122 1.73 -12.54 -5.72
N GLU A 123 1.57 -11.98 -6.92
CA GLU A 123 2.67 -11.65 -7.85
C GLU A 123 3.73 -10.70 -7.25
N TYR A 124 3.35 -9.92 -6.24
CA TYR A 124 4.23 -9.00 -5.52
C TYR A 124 4.98 -9.68 -4.37
N VAL A 125 4.69 -10.94 -4.04
CA VAL A 125 5.43 -11.72 -3.04
C VAL A 125 6.49 -12.54 -3.77
N LYS A 126 7.70 -12.01 -3.81
CA LYS A 126 8.87 -12.63 -4.43
C LYS A 126 9.89 -13.05 -3.37
N ASP A 127 10.75 -14.00 -3.71
CA ASP A 127 11.88 -14.35 -2.86
C ASP A 127 12.81 -13.15 -2.72
N ALA A 128 13.38 -12.99 -1.52
CA ALA A 128 14.28 -11.89 -1.23
C ALA A 128 15.61 -12.08 -1.97
N GLU A 129 16.02 -11.07 -2.74
CA GLU A 129 17.31 -11.07 -3.46
C GLU A 129 18.48 -10.73 -2.53
N ASN A 130 18.22 -9.97 -1.46
CA ASN A 130 19.21 -9.49 -0.50
C ASN A 130 18.56 -9.25 0.88
N VAL A 131 19.39 -8.87 1.87
CA VAL A 131 18.96 -8.64 3.27
C VAL A 131 17.96 -7.49 3.43
N TYR A 132 17.95 -6.53 2.51
CA TYR A 132 17.05 -5.38 2.55
C TYR A 132 15.65 -5.73 2.05
N HIS A 133 15.47 -6.88 1.39
CA HIS A 133 14.21 -7.24 0.72
C HIS A 133 13.77 -6.19 -0.32
N ILE A 134 14.75 -5.53 -0.94
CA ILE A 134 14.59 -4.52 -2.00
C ILE A 134 15.19 -5.12 -3.28
N PRO A 135 14.60 -4.91 -4.48
CA PRO A 135 15.21 -5.39 -5.72
C PRO A 135 16.66 -4.89 -5.85
N GLN A 136 17.60 -5.78 -6.16
CA GLN A 136 19.03 -5.45 -6.14
C GLN A 136 19.38 -4.31 -7.10
N VAL A 137 18.72 -4.26 -8.26
CA VAL A 137 18.88 -3.17 -9.23
C VAL A 137 18.56 -1.79 -8.65
N VAL A 138 17.61 -1.69 -7.71
CA VAL A 138 17.28 -0.41 -7.06
C VAL A 138 18.42 0.03 -6.15
N ILE A 139 18.98 -0.92 -5.38
CA ILE A 139 20.14 -0.66 -4.51
C ILE A 139 21.31 -0.17 -5.35
N ASP A 140 21.66 -0.90 -6.41
CA ASP A 140 22.81 -0.59 -7.25
C ASP A 140 22.66 0.79 -7.91
N VAL A 141 21.45 1.16 -8.36
CA VAL A 141 21.17 2.50 -8.90
C VAL A 141 21.25 3.58 -7.82
N CYS A 142 20.74 3.32 -6.61
CA CYS A 142 20.82 4.27 -5.51
C CYS A 142 22.28 4.52 -5.12
N ASP A 143 23.07 3.46 -4.91
CA ASP A 143 24.48 3.55 -4.54
C ASP A 143 25.30 4.34 -5.58
N GLU A 144 24.94 4.24 -6.86
CA GLU A 144 25.59 5.00 -7.94
C GLU A 144 25.35 6.51 -7.87
N ILE A 145 24.18 6.94 -7.38
CA ILE A 145 23.79 8.36 -7.36
C ILE A 145 23.82 8.98 -5.96
N SER A 146 23.97 8.17 -4.91
CA SER A 146 23.99 8.63 -3.53
C SER A 146 25.10 9.66 -3.32
N PRO A 147 24.80 10.80 -2.68
CA PRO A 147 25.82 11.80 -2.39
C PRO A 147 26.84 11.26 -1.39
N GLU A 148 28.08 11.76 -1.47
CA GLU A 148 29.10 11.42 -0.49
C GLU A 148 28.73 11.93 0.91
N GLU A 149 29.37 11.38 1.94
CA GLU A 149 29.10 11.79 3.32
C GLU A 149 29.43 13.28 3.53
N GLY A 150 28.40 14.06 3.86
CA GLY A 150 28.51 15.51 4.06
C GLY A 150 28.11 16.36 2.85
N GLU A 151 27.84 15.75 1.70
CA GLU A 151 27.31 16.46 0.53
C GLU A 151 25.79 16.70 0.63
N PRO A 152 25.26 17.71 -0.08
CA PRO A 152 23.81 17.94 -0.15
C PRO A 152 23.05 16.75 -0.71
N ARG A 153 21.79 16.62 -0.30
CA ARG A 153 20.88 15.62 -0.85
C ARG A 153 20.65 15.86 -2.33
N VAL A 154 20.74 14.80 -3.12
CA VAL A 154 20.44 14.83 -4.55
C VAL A 154 18.95 14.62 -4.76
N ARG A 155 18.43 15.05 -5.91
CA ARG A 155 17.09 14.72 -6.36
C ARG A 155 17.14 13.96 -7.68
N ALA A 156 16.40 12.88 -7.77
CA ALA A 156 16.38 12.02 -8.94
C ALA A 156 14.95 11.63 -9.36
N VAL A 157 14.73 11.56 -10.67
CA VAL A 157 13.53 10.97 -11.26
C VAL A 157 13.73 9.48 -11.42
N PHE A 158 12.70 8.70 -11.10
CA PHE A 158 12.72 7.25 -11.20
C PHE A 158 11.46 6.71 -11.88
N PRO A 159 11.52 5.53 -12.51
CA PRO A 159 10.34 4.81 -12.99
C PRO A 159 9.44 4.38 -11.81
N GLU A 160 8.15 4.10 -12.06
CA GLU A 160 7.17 3.88 -10.99
C GLU A 160 7.55 2.71 -10.06
N GLU A 161 8.15 1.67 -10.63
CA GLU A 161 8.55 0.47 -9.91
C GLU A 161 9.68 0.70 -8.89
N PHE A 162 10.37 1.84 -8.94
CA PHE A 162 11.45 2.21 -8.00
C PHE A 162 10.94 3.03 -6.80
N ILE A 163 9.83 3.76 -6.95
CA ILE A 163 9.41 4.81 -6.01
C ILE A 163 9.29 4.30 -4.56
N HIS A 164 8.77 3.10 -4.38
CA HIS A 164 8.59 2.51 -3.05
C HIS A 164 9.92 2.16 -2.37
N PHE A 165 10.90 1.75 -3.17
CA PHE A 165 12.14 1.15 -2.72
C PHE A 165 13.23 2.18 -2.45
N VAL A 166 13.37 3.19 -3.32
CA VAL A 166 14.41 4.25 -3.18
C VAL A 166 14.33 4.89 -1.80
N ARG A 167 13.13 5.29 -1.38
CA ARG A 167 12.90 5.90 -0.06
C ARG A 167 13.12 4.96 1.13
N GLN A 168 12.97 3.65 0.93
CA GLN A 168 13.29 2.67 1.97
C GLN A 168 14.78 2.45 2.10
N TYR A 169 15.53 2.57 1.00
CA TYR A 169 16.96 2.30 0.96
C TYR A 169 17.81 3.51 1.36
N ASP A 170 17.62 4.66 0.71
CA ASP A 170 18.40 5.87 0.98
C ASP A 170 17.51 7.13 1.11
N THR A 171 17.67 7.81 2.23
CA THR A 171 16.94 9.06 2.55
C THR A 171 17.61 10.32 2.02
N ASN A 172 18.84 10.20 1.49
CA ASN A 172 19.58 11.29 0.86
C ASN A 172 19.19 11.53 -0.60
N ILE A 173 18.41 10.62 -1.18
CA ILE A 173 17.86 10.75 -2.53
C ILE A 173 16.41 11.25 -2.42
N LEU A 174 16.19 12.48 -2.88
CA LEU A 174 14.87 13.10 -2.98
C LEU A 174 14.22 12.70 -4.31
N MET A 175 12.89 12.58 -4.32
CA MET A 175 12.11 12.33 -5.54
C MET A 175 11.14 13.49 -5.81
N PRO A 176 10.91 13.89 -7.07
CA PRO A 176 9.99 14.98 -7.42
C PRO A 176 8.51 14.60 -7.32
N TYR A 177 8.22 13.29 -7.19
CA TYR A 177 6.89 12.75 -6.91
C TYR A 177 7.02 11.46 -6.09
N GLY A 178 5.93 11.06 -5.44
CA GLY A 178 5.83 9.81 -4.71
C GLY A 178 4.59 9.02 -5.09
N ARG A 179 4.31 7.98 -4.30
CA ARG A 179 3.10 7.12 -4.43
C ARG A 179 1.81 7.94 -4.44
N ASP A 180 1.79 9.06 -3.75
CA ASP A 180 0.62 9.93 -3.64
C ASP A 180 0.16 10.46 -4.99
N VAL A 181 1.07 10.75 -5.92
CA VAL A 181 0.70 11.13 -7.31
C VAL A 181 0.02 9.96 -8.03
N ILE A 182 0.56 8.74 -7.89
CA ILE A 182 -0.01 7.52 -8.50
C ILE A 182 -1.39 7.21 -7.91
N HIS A 183 -1.56 7.39 -6.60
CA HIS A 183 -2.80 7.02 -5.91
C HIS A 183 -3.92 8.05 -6.11
N ASN A 184 -3.58 9.33 -6.07
CA ASN A 184 -4.55 10.43 -6.07
C ASN A 184 -4.72 11.06 -7.46
N ASP A 185 -3.91 10.67 -8.45
CA ASP A 185 -3.89 11.17 -9.84
C ASP A 185 -3.97 12.70 -9.94
N TYR A 186 -3.27 13.41 -9.04
CA TYR A 186 -3.13 14.85 -9.14
C TYR A 186 -1.98 15.22 -10.07
N TYR A 187 -2.04 16.43 -10.63
CA TYR A 187 -1.05 16.90 -11.58
C TYR A 187 0.33 17.09 -10.93
N ASN A 188 1.36 16.44 -11.48
CA ASN A 188 2.76 16.69 -11.20
C ASN A 188 3.50 16.74 -12.55
N ALA A 189 4.18 17.87 -12.83
CA ALA A 189 4.78 18.11 -14.14
C ALA A 189 5.80 17.04 -14.54
N VAL A 190 6.68 16.63 -13.61
CA VAL A 190 7.70 15.61 -13.89
C VAL A 190 7.06 14.25 -14.13
N TYR A 191 6.07 13.86 -13.31
CA TYR A 191 5.35 12.60 -13.50
C TYR A 191 4.62 12.55 -14.84
N VAL A 192 3.96 13.65 -15.22
CA VAL A 192 3.23 13.74 -16.50
C VAL A 192 4.19 13.63 -17.67
N ALA A 193 5.32 14.35 -17.66
CA ALA A 193 6.29 14.31 -18.75
C ALA A 193 7.03 12.95 -18.83
N PHE A 194 7.29 12.30 -17.69
CA PHE A 194 8.11 11.09 -17.63
C PHE A 194 7.31 9.78 -17.76
N GLN A 195 6.15 9.67 -17.10
CA GLN A 195 5.43 8.39 -16.97
C GLN A 195 4.26 8.24 -17.96
N LYS A 196 3.48 9.30 -18.18
CA LYS A 196 2.22 9.23 -18.96
C LYS A 196 2.41 9.00 -20.46
N PRO A 197 3.40 9.59 -21.18
CA PRO A 197 3.50 9.43 -22.61
C PRO A 197 4.17 8.10 -22.99
N GLU A 198 3.73 7.51 -24.11
CA GLU A 198 4.36 6.32 -24.70
C GLU A 198 5.77 6.64 -25.24
N VAL A 199 5.89 7.80 -25.91
CA VAL A 199 7.16 8.39 -26.35
C VAL A 199 7.36 9.68 -25.58
N ILE A 200 8.40 9.74 -24.76
CA ILE A 200 8.73 10.92 -23.95
C ILE A 200 9.14 12.07 -24.89
N ASN A 201 8.61 13.26 -24.61
CA ASN A 201 9.14 14.51 -25.16
C ASN A 201 10.31 14.95 -24.29
N ALA A 202 11.53 14.94 -24.85
CA ALA A 202 12.75 15.21 -24.10
C ALA A 202 12.82 16.67 -23.59
N GLU A 203 12.33 17.64 -24.36
CA GLU A 203 12.31 19.05 -23.96
C GLU A 203 11.36 19.30 -22.78
N GLU A 204 10.13 18.77 -22.85
CA GLU A 204 9.15 18.86 -21.76
C GLU A 204 9.66 18.15 -20.49
N LEU A 205 10.32 16.99 -20.66
CA LEU A 205 10.92 16.28 -19.54
C LEU A 205 12.00 17.13 -18.88
N LEU A 206 12.94 17.67 -19.65
CA LEU A 206 14.05 18.47 -19.11
C LEU A 206 13.57 19.77 -18.47
N GLU A 207 12.58 20.44 -19.06
CA GLU A 207 11.97 21.61 -18.43
C GLU A 207 11.40 21.25 -17.05
N ALA A 208 10.62 20.17 -16.97
CA ALA A 208 10.01 19.73 -15.73
C ALA A 208 11.05 19.29 -14.68
N THR A 209 12.07 18.51 -15.07
CA THR A 209 13.10 18.03 -14.14
C THR A 209 13.99 19.14 -13.62
N ARG A 210 14.35 20.11 -14.47
CA ARG A 210 15.12 21.30 -14.08
C ARG A 210 14.33 22.21 -13.16
N GLN A 211 13.05 22.46 -13.46
CA GLN A 211 12.16 23.20 -12.55
C GLN A 211 12.04 22.51 -11.18
N ALA A 212 11.99 21.17 -11.17
CA ALA A 212 11.97 20.38 -9.95
C ALA A 212 13.35 20.23 -9.28
N GLN A 213 14.42 20.77 -9.86
CA GLN A 213 15.81 20.67 -9.39
C GLN A 213 16.28 19.22 -9.27
N CYS A 214 16.00 18.38 -10.28
CA CYS A 214 16.48 16.99 -10.32
C CYS A 214 17.90 16.95 -10.91
N ASN A 215 18.84 16.39 -10.16
CA ASN A 215 20.22 16.15 -10.59
C ASN A 215 20.31 14.95 -11.54
N TYR A 216 19.45 13.94 -11.34
CA TYR A 216 19.51 12.69 -12.10
C TYR A 216 18.16 12.28 -12.71
N ILE A 217 18.22 11.62 -13.86
CA ILE A 217 17.12 10.94 -14.51
C ILE A 217 17.49 9.46 -14.67
N VAL A 218 16.79 8.59 -13.95
CA VAL A 218 16.93 7.13 -14.08
C VAL A 218 15.81 6.62 -14.96
N MET A 219 16.15 6.01 -16.09
CA MET A 219 15.17 5.60 -17.10
C MET A 219 15.51 4.22 -17.67
N TYR A 220 14.50 3.39 -17.90
CA TYR A 220 14.69 2.10 -18.56
C TYR A 220 15.29 2.31 -19.95
N LYS A 221 16.34 1.55 -20.30
CA LYS A 221 17.14 1.76 -21.52
C LYS A 221 16.33 1.74 -22.83
N ASP A 222 15.22 1.00 -22.87
CA ASP A 222 14.37 0.87 -24.06
C ASP A 222 13.14 1.79 -24.02
N ARG A 223 13.05 2.70 -23.03
CA ARG A 223 11.98 3.71 -22.99
C ARG A 223 12.11 4.62 -24.20
N GLN A 224 11.01 4.81 -24.92
CA GLN A 224 11.02 5.66 -26.11
C GLN A 224 11.04 7.13 -25.73
N ILE A 225 11.93 7.87 -26.39
CA ILE A 225 12.10 9.32 -26.25
C ILE A 225 12.42 9.88 -27.64
N ASP A 226 11.89 11.06 -27.95
CA ASP A 226 11.99 11.67 -29.28
C ASP A 226 13.41 12.17 -29.62
N VAL A 227 14.13 12.69 -28.62
CA VAL A 227 15.52 13.16 -28.72
C VAL A 227 16.36 12.49 -27.63
N LYS A 228 17.61 12.14 -27.96
CA LYS A 228 18.53 11.59 -26.96
C LYS A 228 18.86 12.67 -25.92
N LEU A 229 18.84 12.29 -24.64
CA LEU A 229 19.15 13.21 -23.55
C LEU A 229 20.60 13.73 -23.63
N GLU A 230 21.51 12.92 -24.17
CA GLU A 230 22.90 13.32 -24.42
C GLU A 230 23.01 14.46 -25.44
N ASP A 231 22.16 14.45 -26.47
CA ASP A 231 22.10 15.52 -27.49
C ASP A 231 21.50 16.82 -26.90
N MET A 232 20.81 16.71 -25.75
CA MET A 232 20.27 17.84 -24.98
C MET A 232 21.18 18.27 -23.82
N GLY A 233 22.40 17.72 -23.72
CA GLY A 233 23.41 18.15 -22.77
C GLY A 233 23.45 17.38 -21.45
N LEU A 234 22.70 16.27 -21.32
CA LEU A 234 22.82 15.39 -20.16
C LEU A 234 24.01 14.43 -20.34
N GLU A 235 24.60 14.03 -19.23
CA GLU A 235 25.70 13.07 -19.21
C GLU A 235 25.17 11.68 -18.82
N LEU A 236 25.39 10.67 -19.66
CA LEU A 236 25.14 9.28 -19.28
C LEU A 236 26.26 8.83 -18.33
N VAL A 237 25.96 8.77 -17.04
CA VAL A 237 26.91 8.40 -15.98
C VAL A 237 27.18 6.90 -16.00
N ASN A 238 26.11 6.11 -16.03
CA ASN A 238 26.21 4.66 -15.96
C ASN A 238 24.95 3.97 -16.51
N MET A 239 25.03 2.66 -16.75
CA MET A 239 23.91 1.78 -17.07
C MET A 239 23.90 0.61 -16.09
N VAL A 240 22.88 0.59 -15.22
CA VAL A 240 22.77 -0.38 -14.12
C VAL A 240 21.49 -1.18 -14.26
N GLY A 241 21.60 -2.51 -14.36
CA GLY A 241 20.46 -3.43 -14.41
C GLY A 241 19.40 -3.13 -15.48
N GLY A 242 19.79 -2.52 -16.61
CA GLY A 242 18.88 -2.14 -17.69
C GLY A 242 18.30 -0.73 -17.59
N TYR A 243 18.75 0.07 -16.62
CA TYR A 243 18.39 1.47 -16.46
C TYR A 243 19.59 2.36 -16.76
N ASN A 244 19.38 3.36 -17.61
CA ASN A 244 20.34 4.42 -17.88
C ASN A 244 20.21 5.48 -16.78
N ILE A 245 21.36 5.94 -16.26
CA ILE A 245 21.44 6.98 -15.25
C ILE A 245 22.05 8.21 -15.91
N TYR A 246 21.23 9.22 -16.12
CA TYR A 246 21.65 10.49 -16.70
C TYR A 246 21.81 11.55 -15.61
N LYS A 247 22.90 12.32 -15.66
CA LYS A 247 23.13 13.50 -14.82
C LYS A 247 22.89 14.77 -15.62
N ASP A 248 22.19 15.73 -15.02
CA ASP A 248 22.01 17.05 -15.60
C ASP A 248 23.08 18.02 -15.05
N PRO A 249 24.07 18.41 -15.87
CA PRO A 249 25.15 19.30 -15.42
C PRO A 249 24.67 20.73 -15.14
N GLU A 250 23.48 21.13 -15.59
CA GLU A 250 22.92 22.45 -15.31
C GLU A 250 22.37 22.59 -13.89
N ILE A 251 22.11 21.47 -13.20
CA ILE A 251 21.63 21.45 -11.82
C ILE A 251 22.81 21.20 -10.89
N ALA A 252 23.31 22.27 -10.28
CA ALA A 252 24.34 22.17 -9.24
C ALA A 252 23.87 21.30 -8.06
N GLN A 253 24.81 20.53 -7.50
CA GLN A 253 24.63 19.80 -6.23
C GLN A 253 24.61 20.77 -5.04
#